data_AF-A0A3C0EU12-F1
#
_entry.id   AF-A0A3C0EU12-F1
#
_cell.length_a   1.000
_cell.length_b   1.000
_cell.length_c   1.000
_cell.angle_alpha   90.00
_cell.angle_beta   90.00
_cell.angle_gamma   90.00
#
_symmetry.space_group_name_H-M   'P 1'
#
loop_
_entity.id
_entity.type
_entity.pdbx_description
1 polymer ?
#
loop_
_entity_poly.entity_id
_entity_poly.type
_entity_poly.pdbx_seq_one_letter_code
_entity_poly.pdbx_strand_id
1 'polypeptide(L)'
;MATLESIGWLILASSVFLFIVYAYISSKISDRNRRQRQTECLPDAQAPLVAGRTYNIQLSHGRKIDNVTVVGISDDSEADAWRNEMWIVVRGKDDKHRYLRYNSIRYVEDA
;
A
#
# COMPACT_ATOMS: atom_id res chain seq x y z
N MET A 1 31.90 6.61 50.31
CA MET A 1 31.17 5.38 49.89
C MET A 1 29.86 5.78 49.21
N ALA A 2 29.89 6.18 47.94
CA ALA A 2 28.68 6.52 47.17
C ALA A 2 28.73 5.99 45.72
N THR A 3 29.76 5.21 45.39
CA THR A 3 30.09 4.82 44.02
C THR A 3 29.40 3.53 43.59
N LEU A 4 29.15 2.59 44.50
CA LEU A 4 28.51 1.31 44.16
C LEU A 4 27.03 1.44 43.79
N GLU A 5 26.27 2.28 44.51
CA GLU A 5 24.85 2.47 44.21
C GLU A 5 24.65 3.25 42.90
N SER A 6 25.45 4.29 42.67
CA SER A 6 25.39 5.10 41.45
C SER A 6 25.75 4.30 40.19
N ILE A 7 26.69 3.34 40.28
CA ILE A 7 27.00 2.42 39.18
C ILE A 7 25.82 1.51 38.86
N GLY A 8 25.11 0.98 39.87
CA GLY A 8 23.94 0.13 39.67
C GLY A 8 22.80 0.84 38.92
N TRP A 9 22.49 2.08 39.32
CA TRP A 9 21.50 2.91 38.63
C TRP A 9 21.91 3.25 37.19
N LEU A 10 23.20 3.47 36.93
CA LEU A 10 23.74 3.73 35.59
C LEU A 10 23.59 2.54 34.65
N ILE A 11 23.88 1.32 35.11
CA ILE A 11 23.72 0.09 34.32
C ILE A 11 22.25 -0.12 33.95
N LEU A 12 21.35 0.10 34.90
CA LEU A 12 19.92 -0.09 34.71
C LEU A 12 19.35 0.94 33.72
N ALA A 13 19.74 2.21 33.86
CA ALA A 13 19.37 3.27 32.92
C ALA A 13 19.91 3.03 31.50
N SER A 14 21.17 2.58 31.38
CA SER A 14 21.79 2.26 30.08
C SER A 14 21.07 1.10 29.38
N SER A 15 20.68 0.06 30.12
CA SER A 15 19.94 -1.07 29.57
C SER A 15 18.58 -0.64 29.01
N VAL A 16 17.82 0.17 29.77
CA VAL A 16 16.53 0.70 29.33
C VAL A 16 16.69 1.58 28.07
N PHE A 17 17.72 2.42 28.04
CA PHE A 17 17.99 3.27 26.88
C PHE A 17 18.28 2.44 25.62
N LEU A 18 19.10 1.39 25.73
CA LEU A 18 19.39 0.47 24.61
C LEU A 18 18.12 -0.23 24.10
N PHE A 19 17.23 -0.65 24.99
CA PHE A 19 15.95 -1.24 24.61
C PHE A 19 15.06 -0.27 23.82
N ILE A 20 14.98 0.99 24.25
CA ILE A 20 14.19 2.03 23.55
C ILE A 20 14.74 2.26 22.14
N VAL A 21 16.07 2.41 22.01
CA VAL A 21 16.72 2.61 20.71
C VAL A 21 16.49 1.40 19.80
N TYR A 22 16.63 0.19 20.34
CA TYR A 22 16.39 -1.04 19.59
C TYR A 22 14.94 -1.15 19.11
N ALA A 23 13.97 -0.86 19.98
CA ALA A 23 12.55 -0.87 19.62
C ALA A 23 12.23 0.12 18.50
N TYR A 24 12.80 1.33 18.55
CA TYR A 24 12.62 2.35 17.52
C TYR A 24 13.17 1.92 16.16
N ILE A 25 14.39 1.36 16.13
CA ILE A 25 15.02 0.86 14.90
C ILE A 25 14.23 -0.32 14.33
N SER A 26 13.85 -1.28 15.18
CA SER A 26 13.08 -2.46 14.78
C SER A 26 11.71 -2.07 14.20
N SER A 27 11.01 -1.10 14.79
CA SER A 27 9.74 -0.60 14.25
C SER A 27 9.91 -0.03 12.85
N LYS A 28 10.96 0.74 12.61
CA LYS A 28 11.22 1.37 11.30
C LYS A 28 11.59 0.34 10.22
N ILE A 29 12.29 -0.74 10.59
CA ILE A 29 12.62 -1.84 9.69
C ILE A 29 11.39 -2.71 9.42
N SER A 30 10.56 -2.97 10.44
CA SER A 30 9.31 -3.72 10.32
C SER A 30 8.33 -3.03 9.36
N ASP A 31 8.21 -1.71 9.43
CA ASP A 31 7.37 -0.95 8.49
C ASP A 31 7.90 -1.00 7.06
N ARG A 32 9.22 -1.01 6.86
CA ARG A 32 9.83 -1.20 5.54
C ARG A 32 9.58 -2.60 4.99
N ASN A 33 9.78 -3.63 5.82
CA ASN A 33 9.54 -5.02 5.44
C ASN A 33 8.06 -5.31 5.19
N ARG A 34 7.15 -4.67 5.94
CA ARG A 34 5.71 -4.76 5.70
C ARG A 34 5.31 -4.15 4.36
N ARG A 35 5.90 -3.00 4.00
CA ARG A 35 5.71 -2.38 2.68
C ARG A 35 6.29 -3.25 1.57
N GLN A 36 7.50 -3.81 1.75
CA GLN A 36 8.12 -4.69 0.76
C GLN A 36 7.35 -6.00 0.57
N ARG A 37 6.87 -6.64 1.64
CA ARG A 37 6.03 -7.85 1.53
C ARG A 37 4.68 -7.56 0.85
N GLN A 38 4.13 -6.37 1.03
CA GLN A 38 2.95 -5.93 0.28
C GLN A 38 3.25 -5.67 -1.21
N THR A 39 4.50 -5.38 -1.57
CA THR A 39 4.94 -5.20 -2.96
C THR A 39 5.32 -6.53 -3.62
N GLU A 40 5.96 -7.45 -2.88
CA GLU A 40 6.48 -8.72 -3.39
C GLU A 40 5.42 -9.82 -3.54
N CYS A 41 4.33 -9.79 -2.76
CA CYS A 41 3.30 -10.83 -2.82
C CYS A 41 2.30 -10.69 -3.98
N LEU A 42 2.39 -9.66 -4.82
CA LEU A 42 1.40 -9.40 -5.88
C LEU A 42 2.12 -9.29 -7.22
N PRO A 43 1.92 -10.25 -8.15
CA PRO A 43 2.48 -10.14 -9.48
C PRO A 43 1.97 -8.85 -10.13
N ASP A 44 2.90 -8.10 -10.74
CA ASP A 44 2.61 -6.95 -11.59
C ASP A 44 1.80 -7.42 -12.82
N ALA A 45 0.51 -7.69 -12.63
CA ALA A 45 -0.42 -7.94 -13.71
C ALA A 45 -0.81 -6.60 -14.34
N GLN A 46 0.17 -5.91 -14.94
CA GLN A 46 -0.01 -4.73 -15.78
C GLN A 46 -0.48 -5.16 -17.17
N ALA A 47 -1.51 -6.01 -17.24
CA ALA A 47 -2.20 -6.24 -18.49
C ALA A 47 -2.85 -4.90 -18.92
N PRO A 48 -2.66 -4.43 -20.16
CA PRO A 48 -3.26 -3.19 -20.61
C PRO A 48 -4.79 -3.31 -20.53
N LEU A 49 -5.39 -2.54 -19.62
CA LEU A 49 -6.84 -2.47 -19.45
C LEU A 49 -7.45 -1.84 -20.71
N VAL A 50 -8.27 -2.61 -21.42
CA VAL A 50 -8.94 -2.14 -22.64
C VAL A 50 -10.30 -1.57 -22.27
N ALA A 51 -10.57 -0.32 -22.66
CA ALA A 51 -11.88 0.29 -22.48
C ALA A 51 -12.96 -0.52 -23.23
N GLY A 52 -14.13 -0.65 -22.62
CA GLY A 52 -15.28 -1.41 -23.13
C GLY A 52 -15.27 -2.90 -22.80
N ARG A 53 -14.18 -3.45 -22.21
CA ARG A 53 -14.15 -4.83 -21.72
C ARG A 53 -14.56 -4.96 -20.27
N THR A 54 -15.11 -6.11 -19.93
CA THR A 54 -15.53 -6.48 -18.57
C THR A 54 -14.46 -7.33 -17.93
N TYR A 55 -14.09 -6.97 -16.70
CA TYR A 55 -13.05 -7.62 -15.94
C TYR A 55 -13.51 -7.92 -14.52
N ASN A 56 -12.84 -8.88 -13.90
CA ASN A 56 -12.81 -9.06 -12.46
C ASN A 56 -11.53 -8.40 -11.93
N ILE A 57 -11.70 -7.37 -11.10
CA ILE A 57 -10.59 -6.56 -10.59
C ILE A 57 -10.37 -6.88 -9.11
N GLN A 58 -9.14 -7.23 -8.75
CA GLN A 58 -8.74 -7.41 -7.36
C GLN A 58 -7.86 -6.25 -6.89
N LEU A 59 -8.25 -5.65 -5.78
CA LEU A 59 -7.60 -4.49 -5.21
C LEU A 59 -6.57 -4.88 -4.14
N SER A 60 -5.63 -3.97 -3.88
CA SER A 60 -4.52 -4.13 -2.93
C SER A 60 -4.94 -4.39 -1.48
N HIS A 61 -6.16 -4.01 -1.12
CA HIS A 61 -6.76 -4.25 0.20
C HIS A 61 -7.56 -5.57 0.26
N GLY A 62 -7.42 -6.45 -0.75
CA GLY A 62 -8.06 -7.76 -0.80
C GLY A 62 -9.50 -7.77 -1.31
N ARG A 63 -10.09 -6.60 -1.57
CA ARG A 63 -11.44 -6.51 -2.13
C ARG A 63 -11.44 -6.92 -3.61
N LYS A 64 -12.37 -7.82 -3.96
CA LYS A 64 -12.67 -8.17 -5.35
C LYS A 64 -13.87 -7.38 -5.85
N ILE A 65 -13.79 -6.91 -7.08
CA ILE A 65 -14.88 -6.28 -7.81
C ILE A 65 -15.09 -7.09 -9.08
N ASP A 66 -16.14 -7.90 -9.08
CA ASP A 66 -16.46 -8.78 -10.20
C ASP A 66 -17.32 -8.05 -11.25
N ASN A 67 -17.15 -8.44 -12.51
CA ASN A 67 -17.95 -7.98 -13.65
C ASN A 67 -18.03 -6.45 -13.79
N VAL A 68 -16.87 -5.80 -13.84
CA VAL A 68 -16.77 -4.35 -14.06
C VAL A 68 -16.27 -4.04 -15.45
N THR A 69 -17.02 -3.21 -16.17
CA THR A 69 -16.64 -2.72 -17.48
C THR A 69 -15.73 -1.50 -17.33
N VAL A 70 -14.55 -1.52 -17.95
CA VAL A 70 -13.65 -0.37 -17.95
C VAL A 70 -14.23 0.68 -18.90
N VAL A 71 -14.55 1.87 -18.38
CA VAL A 71 -15.11 2.97 -19.17
C VAL A 71 -13.99 3.83 -19.76
N GLY A 72 -12.91 4.00 -19.00
CA GLY A 72 -11.74 4.76 -19.43
C GLY A 72 -10.76 4.98 -18.29
N ILE A 73 -9.58 5.46 -18.65
CA ILE A 73 -8.56 5.92 -17.71
C ILE A 73 -8.70 7.44 -17.67
N SER A 74 -8.74 8.05 -16.48
CA SER A 74 -8.69 9.51 -16.41
C SER A 74 -7.32 9.94 -16.91
N ASP A 75 -7.29 10.56 -18.09
CA ASP A 75 -6.05 11.06 -18.63
C ASP A 75 -5.49 12.14 -17.71
N ASP A 76 -4.17 12.20 -17.66
CA ASP A 76 -3.40 13.12 -16.83
C ASP A 76 -3.62 14.55 -17.34
N SER A 77 -4.72 15.16 -16.93
CA SER A 77 -4.93 16.59 -17.11
C SER A 77 -3.75 17.27 -16.42
N GLU A 78 -2.93 18.02 -17.16
CA GLU A 78 -1.73 18.73 -16.68
C GLU A 78 -1.96 19.54 -15.37
N ALA A 79 -3.22 19.86 -15.05
CA ALA A 79 -3.62 20.50 -13.79
C ALA A 79 -3.43 19.62 -12.53
N ASP A 80 -3.36 18.29 -12.66
CA ASP A 80 -3.25 17.32 -11.56
C ASP A 80 -1.92 16.53 -11.57
N ALA A 81 -0.95 16.93 -12.40
CA ALA A 81 0.36 16.28 -12.51
C ALA A 81 1.13 16.22 -11.17
N TRP A 82 0.84 17.13 -10.24
CA TRP A 82 1.41 17.10 -8.87
C TRP A 82 0.81 15.98 -8.00
N ARG A 83 -0.35 15.45 -8.38
CA ARG A 83 -1.06 14.39 -7.67
C ARG A 83 -0.70 12.99 -8.16
N ASN A 84 -0.14 12.84 -9.36
CA ASN A 84 0.43 11.57 -9.89
C ASN A 84 -0.46 10.32 -9.63
N GLU A 85 -1.77 10.52 -9.54
CA GLU A 85 -2.75 9.51 -9.17
C GLU A 85 -3.61 9.25 -10.40
N MET A 86 -3.18 8.30 -11.23
CA MET A 86 -3.97 7.85 -12.36
C MET A 86 -5.21 7.12 -11.85
N TRP A 87 -6.41 7.52 -12.28
CA TRP A 87 -7.67 6.87 -11.91
C TRP A 87 -8.22 6.07 -13.07
N ILE A 88 -8.81 4.93 -12.76
CA ILE A 88 -9.55 4.11 -13.71
C ILE A 88 -11.03 4.23 -13.38
N VAL A 89 -11.80 4.58 -14.38
CA VAL A 89 -13.26 4.63 -14.31
C VAL A 89 -13.81 3.29 -14.73
N VAL A 90 -14.49 2.62 -13.79
CA VAL A 90 -15.17 1.35 -14.04
C VAL A 90 -16.66 1.48 -13.82
N ARG A 91 -17.45 0.74 -14.59
CA ARG A 91 -18.90 0.64 -14.45
C ARG A 91 -19.26 -0.75 -13.96
N GLY A 92 -19.92 -0.82 -12.82
CA GLY A 92 -20.41 -2.09 -12.26
C GLY A 92 -21.77 -2.49 -12.84
N LYS A 93 -22.28 -3.66 -12.40
CA LYS A 93 -23.61 -4.17 -12.77
C LYS A 93 -24.77 -3.21 -12.45
N ASP A 94 -24.59 -2.35 -11.45
CA ASP A 94 -25.60 -1.35 -11.04
C ASP A 94 -25.62 -0.10 -11.94
N ASP A 95 -24.88 -0.11 -13.07
CA ASP A 95 -24.64 1.02 -13.98
C ASP A 95 -23.96 2.24 -13.32
N LYS A 96 -23.54 2.10 -12.05
CA LYS A 96 -22.83 3.14 -11.30
C LYS A 96 -21.36 3.17 -11.70
N HIS A 97 -20.87 4.36 -12.03
CA HIS A 97 -19.44 4.63 -12.18
C HIS A 97 -18.74 4.59 -10.83
N ARG A 98 -17.59 3.93 -10.80
CA ARG A 98 -16.68 3.90 -9.66
C ARG A 98 -15.28 4.27 -10.13
N TYR A 99 -14.61 5.07 -9.31
CA TYR A 99 -13.24 5.51 -9.56
C TYR A 99 -12.30 4.66 -8.72
N LEU A 100 -11.40 3.94 -9.38
CA LEU A 100 -10.39 3.12 -8.74
C LEU A 100 -9.03 3.78 -8.97
N ARG A 101 -8.20 3.86 -7.93
CA ARG A 101 -6.82 4.29 -8.13
C ARG A 101 -6.08 3.21 -8.92
N TYR A 102 -5.34 3.59 -9.95
CA TYR A 102 -4.54 2.65 -10.74
C TYR A 102 -3.63 1.80 -9.83
N ASN A 103 -2.92 2.46 -8.91
CA ASN A 103 -2.03 1.80 -7.92
C ASN A 103 -2.76 0.92 -6.90
N SER A 104 -4.09 0.99 -6.81
CA SER A 104 -4.87 0.10 -5.95
C SER A 104 -5.22 -1.22 -6.64
N ILE A 105 -5.07 -1.33 -7.96
CA ILE A 105 -5.34 -2.55 -8.70
C ILE A 105 -4.12 -3.45 -8.65
N ARG A 106 -4.34 -4.73 -8.36
CA ARG A 106 -3.27 -5.73 -8.27
C ARG A 106 -3.40 -6.82 -9.30
N TYR A 107 -4.64 -7.21 -9.58
CA TYR A 107 -4.92 -8.28 -10.51
C TYR A 107 -6.18 -7.96 -11.29
N VAL A 108 -6.15 -8.30 -12.56
CA VAL A 108 -7.24 -8.12 -13.50
C VAL A 108 -7.39 -9.43 -14.27
N GLU A 109 -8.60 -9.96 -14.28
CA GLU A 109 -8.97 -11.16 -15.02
C GLU A 109 -10.12 -10.81 -15.96
N ASP A 110 -10.16 -11.37 -17.17
CA ASP A 110 -11.34 -11.27 -18.04
C ASP A 110 -12.54 -11.93 -17.34
N ALA A 111 -13.71 -11.29 -17.40
CA ALA A 111 -14.93 -11.77 -16.75
C ALA A 111 -15.80 -12.65 -17.65
#